data_AF-A0A2D8UPS4-F1
#
_entry.id   AF-A0A2D8UPS4-F1
#
_cell.length_a   1.000
_cell.length_b   1.000
_cell.length_c   1.000
_cell.angle_alpha   90.00
_cell.angle_beta   90.00
_cell.angle_gamma   90.00
#
_symmetry.space_group_name_H-M   'P 1'
#
loop_
_entity.id
_entity.type
_entity.pdbx_description
1 polymer ?
#
loop_
_entity_poly.entity_id
_entity_poly.type
_entity_poly.pdbx_seq_one_letter_code
_entity_poly.pdbx_strand_id
1 'polypeptide(L)'
;METTNTNQHLYNRESLIEKFKNGSRPQENDFKALIESTINKLDDGLSNNFTDGLQLAPSQKNSNKLISFYEDLNQQESDWNLGLENIENEKSLQIKSGDNSDALCTFHSSQRVGISNPKPKYNLDVAGAIGMHSRVGTFAQGKLLADGKWHPILENLKDIQAFEIVAHAYAEKGEGKYALLHAFLMNAYAGKRGKIKKTHNHFGWKWWHRLQLRWKGTPFNYSLEIRTASDYGKNAFMEYNICKLL
;
A
#
# COMPACT_ATOMS: atom_id res chain seq x y z
N MET A 1 -21.37 -18.05 -43.72
CA MET A 1 -20.02 -18.42 -43.25
C MET A 1 -20.23 -19.16 -41.94
N GLU A 2 -20.20 -20.49 -42.00
CA GLU A 2 -20.38 -21.34 -40.84
C GLU A 2 -19.17 -21.20 -39.92
N THR A 3 -19.42 -20.78 -38.69
CA THR A 3 -18.47 -20.87 -37.58
C THR A 3 -18.34 -22.33 -37.20
N THR A 4 -17.33 -23.02 -37.71
CA THR A 4 -16.91 -24.33 -37.21
C THR A 4 -16.49 -24.19 -35.75
N ASN A 5 -17.38 -24.59 -34.84
CA ASN A 5 -17.04 -24.95 -33.47
C ASN A 5 -16.08 -26.14 -33.53
N THR A 6 -14.78 -25.87 -33.57
CA THR A 6 -13.77 -26.88 -33.28
C THR A 6 -13.87 -27.22 -31.80
N ASN A 7 -14.68 -28.23 -31.48
CA ASN A 7 -14.59 -28.96 -30.24
C ASN A 7 -13.15 -29.50 -30.12
N GLN A 8 -12.28 -28.75 -29.44
CA GLN A 8 -10.96 -29.24 -29.05
C GLN A 8 -11.19 -30.40 -28.08
N HIS A 9 -11.06 -31.61 -28.61
CA HIS A 9 -11.09 -32.83 -27.81
C HIS A 9 -9.84 -32.80 -26.92
N LEU A 10 -10.00 -32.42 -25.65
CA LEU A 10 -8.90 -32.39 -24.68
C LEU A 10 -8.47 -33.84 -24.40
N TYR A 11 -7.32 -34.24 -24.94
CA TYR A 11 -6.70 -35.52 -24.60
C TYR A 11 -5.90 -35.36 -23.30
N ASN A 12 -6.14 -36.22 -22.32
CA ASN A 12 -5.25 -36.31 -21.17
C ASN A 12 -3.91 -36.97 -21.59
N ARG A 13 -2.87 -36.79 -20.76
CA ARG A 13 -1.53 -37.31 -21.07
C ARG A 13 -1.51 -38.82 -21.29
N GLU A 14 -2.34 -39.57 -20.56
CA GLU A 14 -2.44 -41.02 -20.72
C GLU A 14 -2.97 -41.41 -22.11
N SER A 15 -4.02 -40.73 -22.57
CA SER A 15 -4.60 -40.94 -23.90
C SER A 15 -3.62 -40.59 -25.02
N LEU A 16 -2.77 -39.57 -24.82
CA LEU A 16 -1.69 -39.25 -25.74
C LEU A 16 -0.61 -40.33 -25.73
N ILE A 17 -0.17 -40.79 -24.55
CA ILE A 17 0.88 -41.82 -24.41
C ILE A 17 0.49 -43.13 -25.13
N GLU A 18 -0.77 -43.57 -25.03
CA GLU A 18 -1.24 -44.78 -25.72
C GLU A 18 -1.01 -44.74 -27.24
N LYS A 19 -1.19 -43.57 -27.86
CA LYS A 19 -1.02 -43.38 -29.32
C LYS A 19 0.43 -43.53 -29.79
N PHE A 20 1.41 -43.42 -28.89
CA PHE A 20 2.85 -43.45 -29.21
C PHE A 20 3.58 -44.66 -28.60
N LYS A 21 2.87 -45.70 -28.15
CA LYS A 21 3.50 -46.93 -27.63
C LYS A 21 4.26 -47.70 -28.71
N ASN A 22 5.18 -48.57 -28.29
CA ASN A 22 5.89 -49.45 -29.22
C ASN A 22 4.91 -50.32 -30.03
N GLY A 23 5.09 -50.36 -31.36
CA GLY A 23 4.18 -51.03 -32.29
C GLY A 23 3.01 -50.17 -32.79
N SER A 24 2.81 -48.96 -32.23
CA SER A 24 1.82 -47.99 -32.72
C SER A 24 2.32 -47.31 -34.00
N ARG A 25 1.39 -46.89 -34.87
CA ARG A 25 1.69 -46.07 -36.06
C ARG A 25 0.93 -44.73 -35.98
N PRO A 26 1.45 -43.73 -35.24
CA PRO A 26 0.80 -42.43 -35.09
C PRO A 26 0.59 -41.75 -36.45
N GLN A 27 -0.54 -41.07 -36.60
CA GLN A 27 -0.89 -40.30 -37.79
C GLN A 27 -0.67 -38.80 -37.56
N GLU A 28 -0.77 -37.99 -38.62
CA GLU A 28 -0.63 -36.53 -38.55
C GLU A 28 -1.43 -35.88 -37.41
N ASN A 29 -2.70 -36.29 -37.23
CA ASN A 29 -3.56 -35.78 -36.15
C ASN A 29 -3.05 -36.15 -34.75
N ASP A 30 -2.33 -37.27 -34.59
CA ASP A 30 -1.75 -37.66 -33.31
C ASP A 30 -0.54 -36.78 -32.97
N PHE A 31 0.29 -36.45 -33.96
CA PHE A 31 1.39 -35.49 -33.80
C PHE A 31 0.87 -34.07 -33.55
N LYS A 32 -0.18 -33.65 -34.25
CA LYS A 32 -0.84 -32.36 -34.01
C LYS A 32 -1.34 -32.27 -32.57
N ALA A 33 -2.07 -33.28 -32.09
CA ALA A 33 -2.55 -33.33 -30.72
C ALA A 33 -1.41 -33.32 -29.69
N LEU A 34 -0.27 -33.98 -29.98
CA LEU A 34 0.92 -33.92 -29.14
C LEU A 34 1.50 -32.50 -29.09
N ILE A 35 1.71 -31.84 -30.23
CA ILE A 35 2.25 -30.48 -30.30
C ILE A 35 1.34 -29.50 -29.55
N GLU A 36 0.03 -29.55 -29.81
CA GLU A 36 -0.97 -28.71 -29.14
C GLU A 36 -1.09 -28.99 -27.63
N SER A 37 -0.61 -30.15 -27.15
CA SER A 37 -0.58 -30.48 -25.71
C SER A 37 0.67 -29.98 -24.97
N THR A 38 1.63 -29.40 -25.69
CA THR A 38 2.88 -28.86 -25.11
C THR A 38 2.82 -27.33 -24.98
N ILE A 39 3.49 -26.80 -23.95
CA ILE A 39 3.59 -25.35 -23.75
C ILE A 39 4.57 -24.75 -24.76
N ASN A 40 4.13 -23.74 -25.51
CA ASN A 40 4.91 -22.92 -26.41
C ASN A 40 5.06 -21.50 -25.84
N LYS A 41 6.30 -21.02 -25.69
CA LYS A 41 6.57 -19.68 -25.11
C LYS A 41 5.94 -18.53 -25.90
N LEU A 42 5.93 -18.61 -27.23
CA LEU A 42 5.44 -17.54 -28.09
C LEU A 42 3.90 -17.55 -28.17
N ASP A 43 3.32 -18.74 -28.28
CA ASP A 43 1.87 -18.88 -28.47
C ASP A 43 1.11 -18.81 -27.14
N ASP A 44 1.67 -19.38 -26.06
CA ASP A 44 1.00 -19.46 -24.76
C ASP A 44 1.44 -18.35 -23.79
N GLY A 45 2.46 -17.57 -24.13
CA GLY A 45 2.99 -16.51 -23.26
C GLY A 45 3.56 -17.01 -21.93
N LEU A 46 3.84 -18.31 -21.82
CA LEU A 46 4.27 -18.99 -20.60
C LEU A 46 5.68 -19.55 -20.77
N SER A 47 6.60 -19.22 -19.86
CA SER A 47 7.90 -19.88 -19.79
C SER A 47 8.48 -19.86 -18.38
N ASN A 48 9.51 -20.67 -18.14
CA ASN A 48 10.20 -20.72 -16.85
C ASN A 48 11.70 -20.85 -17.09
N ASN A 49 12.51 -20.08 -16.36
CA ASN A 49 13.96 -20.18 -16.40
C ASN A 49 14.59 -19.85 -15.02
N PHE A 50 15.88 -20.14 -14.84
CA PHE A 50 16.56 -19.94 -13.55
C PHE A 50 16.78 -18.46 -13.17
N THR A 51 16.78 -17.54 -14.13
CA THR A 51 17.08 -16.11 -13.88
C THR A 51 15.84 -15.31 -13.51
N ASP A 52 14.73 -15.58 -14.19
CA ASP A 52 13.50 -14.80 -14.14
C ASP A 52 12.33 -15.56 -13.48
N GLY A 53 12.49 -16.87 -13.25
CA GLY A 53 11.42 -17.73 -12.73
C GLY A 53 10.28 -17.89 -13.74
N LEU A 54 9.04 -17.95 -13.22
CA LEU A 54 7.82 -18.07 -14.02
C LEU A 54 7.53 -16.75 -14.75
N GLN A 55 7.57 -16.79 -16.08
CA GLN A 55 7.27 -15.67 -16.96
C GLN A 55 5.87 -15.84 -17.53
N LEU A 56 5.06 -14.79 -17.39
CA LEU A 56 3.71 -14.71 -17.95
C LEU A 56 3.62 -13.47 -18.83
N ALA A 57 3.16 -13.66 -20.05
CA ALA A 57 2.80 -12.61 -20.98
C ALA A 57 1.37 -12.88 -21.48
N PRO A 58 0.58 -11.85 -21.79
CA PRO A 58 -0.73 -12.07 -22.35
C PRO A 58 -0.60 -12.78 -23.70
N SER A 59 -1.20 -13.97 -23.81
CA SER A 59 -1.05 -14.87 -24.97
C SER A 59 -1.84 -14.41 -26.21
N GLN A 60 -2.79 -13.49 -26.06
CA GLN A 60 -3.63 -13.00 -27.16
C GLN A 60 -3.69 -11.47 -27.19
N LYS A 61 -3.77 -10.89 -28.40
CA LYS A 61 -3.88 -9.44 -28.63
C LYS A 61 -5.07 -8.76 -27.93
N ASN A 62 -6.08 -9.54 -27.52
CA ASN A 62 -7.35 -9.02 -26.98
C ASN A 62 -7.56 -9.33 -25.50
N SER A 63 -6.61 -9.97 -24.81
CA SER A 63 -6.72 -10.23 -23.38
C SER A 63 -5.53 -9.65 -22.64
N ASN A 64 -5.84 -8.96 -21.54
CA ASN A 64 -4.86 -8.43 -20.60
C ASN A 64 -4.63 -9.37 -19.41
N LYS A 65 -5.38 -10.49 -19.33
CA LYS A 65 -5.33 -11.46 -18.23
C LYS A 65 -4.07 -12.32 -18.34
N LEU A 66 -3.39 -12.53 -17.22
CA LEU A 66 -2.23 -13.41 -17.07
C LEU A 66 -2.58 -14.67 -16.28
N ILE A 67 -3.38 -14.53 -15.22
CA ILE A 67 -3.82 -15.64 -14.36
C ILE A 67 -5.31 -15.45 -14.09
N SER A 68 -6.07 -16.53 -14.24
CA SER A 68 -7.50 -16.58 -13.91
C SER A 68 -7.75 -17.69 -12.90
N PHE A 69 -8.56 -17.40 -11.89
CA PHE A 69 -8.94 -18.33 -10.83
C PHE A 69 -10.41 -18.70 -10.99
N TYR A 70 -10.72 -19.99 -10.84
CA TYR A 70 -12.04 -20.56 -11.03
C TYR A 70 -12.37 -21.49 -9.85
N GLU A 71 -13.59 -21.44 -9.35
CA GLU A 71 -14.11 -22.39 -8.35
C GLU A 71 -14.44 -23.76 -8.98
N ASP A 72 -15.02 -23.76 -10.17
CA ASP A 72 -15.30 -24.95 -11.00
C ASP A 72 -14.67 -24.80 -12.39
N LEU A 73 -13.97 -25.82 -12.88
CA LEU A 73 -13.36 -25.81 -14.21
C LEU A 73 -14.38 -25.76 -15.35
N ASN A 74 -15.65 -26.09 -15.08
CA ASN A 74 -16.74 -26.01 -16.05
C ASN A 74 -17.40 -24.62 -16.10
N GLN A 75 -17.05 -23.71 -15.19
CA GLN A 75 -17.62 -22.37 -15.18
C GLN A 75 -17.06 -21.52 -16.32
N GLN A 76 -17.88 -20.61 -16.85
CA GLN A 76 -17.53 -19.82 -18.03
C GLN A 76 -16.61 -18.62 -17.70
N GLU A 77 -16.81 -18.00 -16.54
CA GLU A 77 -16.11 -16.77 -16.13
C GLU A 77 -15.23 -17.03 -14.91
N SER A 78 -14.10 -16.33 -14.84
CA SER A 78 -13.17 -16.44 -13.70
C SER A 78 -13.69 -15.65 -12.50
N ASP A 79 -13.66 -16.21 -11.29
CA ASP A 79 -14.03 -15.48 -10.06
C ASP A 79 -13.06 -14.35 -9.74
N TRP A 80 -11.79 -14.54 -10.13
CA TRP A 80 -10.74 -13.55 -9.98
C TRP A 80 -9.76 -13.64 -11.15
N ASN A 81 -9.19 -12.51 -11.53
CA ASN A 81 -8.10 -12.50 -12.48
C ASN A 81 -7.01 -11.48 -12.10
N LEU A 82 -5.79 -11.82 -12.49
CA LEU A 82 -4.60 -10.99 -12.42
C LEU A 82 -4.19 -10.66 -13.86
N GLY A 83 -4.01 -9.38 -14.17
CA GLY A 83 -3.70 -8.94 -15.53
C GLY A 83 -2.87 -7.67 -15.60
N LEU A 84 -2.29 -7.41 -16.77
CA LEU A 84 -1.56 -6.18 -17.06
C LEU A 84 -2.49 -5.18 -17.75
N GLU A 85 -2.56 -3.97 -17.23
CA GLU A 85 -3.34 -2.89 -17.83
C GLU A 85 -2.39 -1.76 -18.28
N ASN A 86 -2.71 -1.14 -19.41
CA ASN A 86 -1.98 0.01 -19.92
C ASN A 86 -2.95 1.13 -20.28
N ILE A 87 -3.12 2.08 -19.36
CA ILE A 87 -4.03 3.22 -19.54
C ILE A 87 -3.16 4.45 -19.78
N GLU A 88 -3.31 5.13 -20.92
CA GLU A 88 -2.58 6.38 -21.21
C GLU A 88 -1.04 6.25 -21.08
N ASN A 89 -0.47 5.09 -21.47
CA ASN A 89 0.95 4.74 -21.29
C ASN A 89 1.39 4.48 -19.84
N GLU A 90 0.46 4.44 -18.89
CA GLU A 90 0.69 4.01 -17.52
C GLU A 90 0.43 2.51 -17.38
N LYS A 91 1.51 1.74 -17.19
CA LYS A 91 1.45 0.29 -16.98
C LYS A 91 1.18 -0.04 -15.52
N SER A 92 0.24 -0.95 -15.29
CA SER A 92 -0.09 -1.49 -13.97
C SER A 92 -0.40 -2.98 -14.01
N LEU A 93 -0.19 -3.65 -12.88
CA LEU A 93 -0.68 -5.00 -12.61
C LEU A 93 -1.96 -4.88 -11.78
N GLN A 94 -3.05 -5.49 -12.22
CA GLN A 94 -4.36 -5.35 -11.60
C GLN A 94 -4.93 -6.69 -11.17
N ILE A 95 -5.58 -6.69 -10.01
CA ILE A 95 -6.44 -7.78 -9.53
C ILE A 95 -7.89 -7.34 -9.70
N LYS A 96 -8.69 -8.14 -10.40
CA LYS A 96 -10.12 -7.93 -10.65
C LYS A 96 -10.91 -9.11 -10.11
N SER A 97 -12.16 -8.87 -9.70
CA SER A 97 -13.12 -9.91 -9.33
C SER A 97 -14.13 -10.09 -10.46
N GLY A 98 -14.41 -11.35 -10.81
CA GLY A 98 -15.23 -11.69 -11.96
C GLY A 98 -14.62 -11.17 -13.26
N ASP A 99 -15.51 -10.88 -14.20
CA ASP A 99 -15.23 -10.10 -15.40
C ASP A 99 -15.51 -8.60 -15.23
N ASN A 100 -15.54 -8.11 -13.98
CA ASN A 100 -15.69 -6.68 -13.71
C ASN A 100 -14.54 -5.88 -14.34
N SER A 101 -14.87 -4.75 -14.98
CA SER A 101 -13.88 -3.82 -15.53
C SER A 101 -13.03 -3.19 -14.44
N ASP A 102 -13.59 -3.02 -13.24
CA ASP A 102 -13.00 -2.23 -12.18
C ASP A 102 -11.94 -3.01 -11.40
N ALA A 103 -10.75 -2.42 -11.29
CA ALA A 103 -9.64 -2.99 -10.54
C ALA A 103 -9.87 -2.88 -9.04
N LEU A 104 -9.88 -4.01 -8.34
CA LEU A 104 -9.96 -4.06 -6.87
C LEU A 104 -8.63 -3.67 -6.23
N CYS A 105 -7.53 -4.15 -6.81
CA CYS A 105 -6.18 -3.76 -6.39
C CYS A 105 -5.34 -3.46 -7.62
N THR A 106 -4.61 -2.35 -7.58
CA THR A 106 -3.75 -1.89 -8.67
C THR A 106 -2.34 -1.68 -8.13
N PHE A 107 -1.37 -2.36 -8.74
CA PHE A 107 0.05 -2.15 -8.51
C PHE A 107 0.61 -1.36 -9.70
N HIS A 108 0.82 -0.07 -9.50
CA HIS A 108 1.31 0.82 -10.54
C HIS A 108 2.84 0.75 -10.64
N SER A 109 3.37 0.83 -11.87
CA SER A 109 4.82 0.80 -12.15
C SER A 109 5.65 1.86 -11.39
N SER A 110 5.04 2.98 -11.01
CA SER A 110 5.66 4.02 -10.17
C SER A 110 5.60 3.75 -8.65
N GLN A 111 5.51 2.49 -8.21
CA GLN A 111 5.47 2.10 -6.79
C GLN A 111 4.25 2.65 -6.02
N ARG A 112 3.11 2.79 -6.70
CA ARG A 112 1.84 3.20 -6.08
C ARG A 112 0.87 2.03 -6.03
N VAL A 113 0.12 1.94 -4.95
CA VAL A 113 -0.91 0.92 -4.75
C VAL A 113 -2.27 1.59 -4.69
N GLY A 114 -3.18 1.15 -5.56
CA GLY A 114 -4.57 1.58 -5.58
C GLY A 114 -5.49 0.49 -5.03
N ILE A 115 -6.39 0.83 -4.12
CA ILE A 115 -7.50 -0.05 -3.70
C ILE A 115 -8.78 0.54 -4.27
N SER A 116 -9.46 -0.23 -5.12
CA SER A 116 -10.57 0.24 -5.96
C SER A 116 -10.24 1.48 -6.81
N ASN A 117 -8.95 1.70 -7.08
CA ASN A 117 -8.46 2.87 -7.80
C ASN A 117 -7.44 2.45 -8.89
N PRO A 118 -7.80 2.49 -10.18
CA PRO A 118 -6.92 2.07 -11.26
C PRO A 118 -5.81 3.08 -11.59
N LYS A 119 -5.92 4.33 -11.12
CA LYS A 119 -4.94 5.40 -11.35
C LYS A 119 -4.55 6.05 -10.02
N PRO A 120 -3.86 5.31 -9.12
CA PRO A 120 -3.48 5.83 -7.81
C PRO A 120 -2.56 7.06 -7.97
N LYS A 121 -2.79 8.11 -7.19
CA LYS A 121 -1.98 9.35 -7.18
C LYS A 121 -1.00 9.41 -6.01
N TYR A 122 -1.30 8.68 -4.94
CA TYR A 122 -0.47 8.55 -3.74
C TYR A 122 0.13 7.15 -3.65
N ASN A 123 1.14 6.96 -2.78
CA ASN A 123 1.78 5.66 -2.57
C ASN A 123 0.76 4.57 -2.18
N LEU A 124 -0.23 4.93 -1.36
CA LEU A 124 -1.43 4.15 -1.12
C LEU A 124 -2.62 5.07 -1.38
N ASP A 125 -3.47 4.70 -2.33
CA ASP A 125 -4.63 5.47 -2.75
C ASP A 125 -5.86 4.58 -2.72
N VAL A 126 -6.82 4.89 -1.85
CA VAL A 126 -8.00 4.06 -1.60
C VAL A 126 -9.23 4.83 -2.03
N ALA A 127 -9.93 4.34 -3.05
CA ALA A 127 -11.23 4.86 -3.46
C ALA A 127 -12.34 4.21 -2.61
N GLY A 128 -12.35 4.50 -1.31
CA GLY A 128 -13.28 3.90 -0.37
C GLY A 128 -12.98 4.23 1.09
N ALA A 129 -13.67 3.56 2.00
CA ALA A 129 -13.43 3.68 3.43
C ALA A 129 -12.18 2.89 3.85
N ILE A 130 -11.42 3.44 4.80
CA ILE A 130 -10.28 2.76 5.43
C ILE A 130 -10.64 2.47 6.89
N GLY A 131 -10.74 1.19 7.24
CA GLY A 131 -10.70 0.73 8.62
C GLY A 131 -9.25 0.49 9.05
N MET A 132 -8.86 0.98 10.23
CA MET A 132 -7.50 0.79 10.76
C MET A 132 -7.53 0.55 12.27
N HIS A 133 -6.68 -0.36 12.76
CA HIS A 133 -6.52 -0.60 14.20
C HIS A 133 -5.76 0.55 14.87
N SER A 134 -4.74 1.07 14.20
CA SER A 134 -3.90 2.17 14.69
C SER A 134 -3.28 2.94 13.54
N ARG A 135 -2.97 4.23 13.78
CA ARG A 135 -2.17 5.07 12.88
C ARG A 135 -1.00 5.66 13.66
N VAL A 136 0.20 5.52 13.11
CA VAL A 136 1.43 6.08 13.68
C VAL A 136 2.05 7.02 12.66
N GLY A 137 2.36 8.23 13.07
CA GLY A 137 3.02 9.21 12.21
C GLY A 137 4.50 8.88 12.03
N THR A 138 4.93 8.76 10.78
CA THR A 138 6.30 8.36 10.41
C THR A 138 7.11 9.51 9.79
N PHE A 139 6.53 10.71 9.68
CA PHE A 139 7.24 11.86 9.11
C PHE A 139 8.36 12.36 10.02
N ALA A 140 8.09 12.43 11.32
CA ALA A 140 9.09 12.69 12.35
C ALA A 140 8.65 12.04 13.66
N GLN A 141 9.61 11.50 14.39
CA GLN A 141 9.40 10.87 15.69
C GLN A 141 10.60 11.13 16.58
N GLY A 142 10.40 11.09 17.89
CA GLY A 142 11.51 11.31 18.81
C GLY A 142 11.16 11.10 20.27
N LYS A 143 12.22 11.02 21.07
CA LYS A 143 12.18 10.93 22.53
C LYS A 143 13.03 12.05 23.11
N LEU A 144 12.43 12.86 23.97
CA LEU A 144 13.03 14.05 24.57
C LEU A 144 12.85 14.01 26.08
N LEU A 145 13.63 14.82 26.79
CA LEU A 145 13.49 14.98 28.24
C LEU A 145 12.21 15.76 28.57
N ALA A 146 11.49 15.32 29.59
CA ALA A 146 10.31 16.00 30.12
C ALA A 146 10.68 17.06 31.19
N ASP A 147 11.64 17.92 30.86
CA ASP A 147 12.31 18.83 31.80
C ASP A 147 11.67 20.24 31.91
N GLY A 148 10.51 20.44 31.30
CA GLY A 148 9.81 21.72 31.29
C GLY A 148 10.37 22.76 30.31
N LYS A 149 11.44 22.43 29.57
CA LYS A 149 12.06 23.32 28.58
C LYS A 149 11.52 23.06 27.18
N TRP A 150 11.59 24.08 26.33
CA TRP A 150 11.19 23.97 24.92
C TRP A 150 12.25 23.23 24.12
N HIS A 151 11.82 22.19 23.42
CA HIS A 151 12.65 21.38 22.52
C HIS A 151 12.11 21.49 21.08
N PRO A 152 12.97 21.76 20.08
CA PRO A 152 12.55 21.71 18.68
C PRO A 152 12.27 20.26 18.26
N ILE A 153 11.17 20.06 17.52
CA ILE A 153 10.76 18.76 16.98
C ILE A 153 10.58 18.76 15.46
N LEU A 154 10.47 19.94 14.87
CA LEU A 154 10.61 20.19 13.44
C LEU A 154 11.30 21.54 13.27
N GLU A 155 12.24 21.63 12.34
CA GLU A 155 13.05 22.82 12.11
C GLU A 155 13.14 23.17 10.63
N ASN A 156 13.57 24.39 10.33
CA ASN A 156 13.78 24.89 8.96
C ASN A 156 12.54 24.76 8.06
N LEU A 157 11.36 24.90 8.65
CA LEU A 157 10.10 24.83 7.91
C LEU A 157 9.90 26.13 7.13
N LYS A 158 9.41 25.95 5.90
CA LYS A 158 9.01 27.00 4.96
C LYS A 158 7.68 26.60 4.32
N ASP A 159 7.09 27.51 3.57
CA ASP A 159 5.86 27.28 2.81
C ASP A 159 4.65 26.92 3.68
N ILE A 160 3.59 26.46 3.02
CA ILE A 160 2.37 25.99 3.67
C ILE A 160 2.63 24.59 4.21
N GLN A 161 2.39 24.40 5.50
CA GLN A 161 2.59 23.12 6.19
C GLN A 161 1.34 22.76 7.00
N ALA A 162 0.98 21.48 6.97
CA ALA A 162 -0.01 20.89 7.84
C ALA A 162 0.51 19.58 8.43
N PHE A 163 0.39 19.44 9.75
CA PHE A 163 0.83 18.26 10.47
C PHE A 163 -0.23 17.81 11.48
N GLU A 164 -0.15 16.53 11.82
CA GLU A 164 -0.84 15.93 12.95
C GLU A 164 0.22 15.33 13.88
N ILE A 165 0.13 15.61 15.17
CA ILE A 165 1.05 15.09 16.18
C ILE A 165 0.26 14.36 17.27
N VAL A 166 0.77 13.18 17.65
CA VAL A 166 0.43 12.50 18.91
C VAL A 166 1.68 12.48 19.76
N ALA A 167 1.58 12.93 21.00
CA ALA A 167 2.69 12.95 21.94
C ALA A 167 2.23 12.57 23.34
N HIS A 168 3.09 11.91 24.11
CA HIS A 168 2.85 11.62 25.51
C HIS A 168 4.12 11.85 26.33
N ALA A 169 3.95 12.13 27.61
CA ALA A 169 5.02 12.25 28.57
C ALA A 169 4.71 11.47 29.84
N TYR A 170 5.74 10.90 30.43
CA TYR A 170 5.64 10.12 31.67
C TYR A 170 6.88 10.34 32.54
N ALA A 171 6.67 10.46 33.84
CA ALA A 171 7.74 10.35 34.83
C ALA A 171 8.02 8.88 35.16
N GLU A 172 8.96 8.65 36.07
CA GLU A 172 9.20 7.32 36.64
C GLU A 172 7.90 6.71 37.22
N LYS A 173 7.83 5.38 37.19
CA LYS A 173 6.66 4.64 37.67
C LYS A 173 6.40 4.98 39.14
N GLY A 174 5.17 5.42 39.44
CA GLY A 174 4.76 5.81 40.79
C GLY A 174 4.69 7.32 41.02
N GLU A 175 5.33 8.13 40.17
CA GLU A 175 5.34 9.60 40.31
C GLU A 175 4.00 10.26 39.92
N GLY A 176 3.12 9.54 39.22
CA GLY A 176 1.79 10.05 38.85
C GLY A 176 1.82 11.26 37.90
N LYS A 177 2.88 11.41 37.10
CA LYS A 177 2.98 12.47 36.10
C LYS A 177 2.87 11.87 34.71
N TYR A 178 1.68 11.98 34.12
CA TYR A 178 1.39 11.52 32.77
C TYR A 178 0.66 12.62 32.00
N ALA A 179 1.05 12.83 30.76
CA ALA A 179 0.35 13.73 29.84
C ALA A 179 0.22 13.08 28.47
N LEU A 180 -0.90 13.33 27.80
CA LEU A 180 -1.19 12.92 26.44
C LEU A 180 -1.65 14.14 25.65
N LEU A 181 -1.23 14.23 24.41
CA LEU A 181 -1.52 15.33 23.49
C LEU A 181 -1.80 14.77 22.10
N HIS A 182 -2.87 15.26 21.50
CA HIS A 182 -3.15 15.13 20.07
C HIS A 182 -3.39 16.52 19.51
N ALA A 183 -2.76 16.88 18.39
CA ALA A 183 -2.91 18.21 17.81
C ALA A 183 -2.79 18.24 16.29
N PHE A 184 -3.54 19.15 15.70
CA PHE A 184 -3.41 19.60 14.32
C PHE A 184 -2.66 20.93 14.29
N LEU A 185 -1.64 20.99 13.44
CA LEU A 185 -0.68 22.08 13.37
C LEU A 185 -0.71 22.62 11.94
N MET A 186 -1.06 23.88 11.79
CA MET A 186 -1.18 24.51 10.47
C MET A 186 -0.41 25.82 10.44
N ASN A 187 0.36 26.00 9.38
CA ASN A 187 1.11 27.22 9.14
C ASN A 187 1.12 27.55 7.65
N ALA A 188 0.62 28.72 7.28
CA ALA A 188 0.64 29.22 5.90
C ALA A 188 1.38 30.55 5.90
N TYR A 189 2.71 30.50 5.88
CA TYR A 189 3.59 31.68 6.03
C TYR A 189 3.29 32.56 7.26
N ALA A 190 2.81 31.97 8.35
CA ALA A 190 2.46 32.71 9.57
C ALA A 190 3.60 32.72 10.62
N GLY A 191 4.67 31.94 10.41
CA GLY A 191 5.78 31.80 11.35
C GLY A 191 5.27 31.46 12.75
N LYS A 192 5.68 32.21 13.78
CA LYS A 192 5.20 32.04 15.16
C LYS A 192 3.68 32.18 15.37
N ARG A 193 2.94 32.76 14.43
CA ARG A 193 1.47 32.97 14.53
C ARG A 193 0.65 31.83 13.91
N GLY A 194 1.29 30.74 13.48
CA GLY A 194 0.61 29.55 12.99
C GLY A 194 -0.43 29.02 13.99
N LYS A 195 -1.41 28.27 13.50
CA LYS A 195 -2.51 27.76 14.32
C LYS A 195 -2.21 26.36 14.83
N ILE A 196 -2.55 26.14 16.09
CA ILE A 196 -2.44 24.86 16.77
C ILE A 196 -3.80 24.59 17.39
N LYS A 197 -4.50 23.57 16.89
CA LYS A 197 -5.71 23.03 17.52
C LYS A 197 -5.32 21.74 18.21
N LYS A 198 -5.51 21.66 19.53
CA LYS A 198 -5.04 20.54 20.34
C LYS A 198 -6.10 20.06 21.32
N THR A 199 -6.05 18.77 21.60
CA THR A 199 -6.74 18.10 22.70
C THR A 199 -5.69 17.45 23.57
N HIS A 200 -5.85 17.52 24.88
CA HIS A 200 -4.89 16.92 25.80
C HIS A 200 -5.59 16.27 26.98
N ASN A 201 -4.97 15.26 27.56
CA ASN A 201 -5.39 14.67 28.82
C ASN A 201 -4.17 14.47 29.74
N HIS A 202 -4.41 14.34 31.04
CA HIS A 202 -3.35 14.16 32.03
C HIS A 202 -3.85 13.44 33.27
N PHE A 203 -2.91 12.86 34.00
CA PHE A 203 -3.20 12.19 35.27
C PHE A 203 -2.90 13.10 36.47
N GLY A 204 -3.77 13.03 37.48
CA GLY A 204 -3.66 13.74 38.75
C GLY A 204 -4.39 15.08 38.81
N TRP A 205 -4.49 15.65 40.02
CA TRP A 205 -5.17 16.93 40.29
C TRP A 205 -4.38 18.16 39.77
N LYS A 206 -3.08 17.97 39.51
CA LYS A 206 -2.18 19.04 39.09
C LYS A 206 -2.42 19.39 37.63
N TRP A 207 -3.19 20.45 37.41
CA TRP A 207 -3.57 20.96 36.10
C TRP A 207 -2.39 21.36 35.19
N TRP A 208 -1.17 21.44 35.72
CA TRP A 208 0.08 21.71 34.99
C TRP A 208 0.81 20.46 34.47
N HIS A 209 0.29 19.25 34.67
CA HIS A 209 0.84 18.05 34.00
C HIS A 209 0.39 17.99 32.54
N ARG A 210 0.86 18.90 31.68
CA ARG A 210 0.41 18.99 30.28
C ARG A 210 1.58 19.16 29.32
N LEU A 211 1.38 18.72 28.09
CA LEU A 211 2.25 19.07 26.97
C LEU A 211 1.81 20.37 26.32
N GLN A 212 2.79 21.17 25.91
CA GLN A 212 2.59 22.42 25.20
C GLN A 212 3.35 22.39 23.89
N LEU A 213 2.72 22.98 22.87
CA LEU A 213 3.29 23.17 21.54
C LEU A 213 3.33 24.67 21.24
N ARG A 214 4.32 25.09 20.47
CA ARG A 214 4.34 26.43 19.88
C ARG A 214 5.04 26.42 18.53
N TRP A 215 4.65 27.38 17.68
CA TRP A 215 5.45 27.80 16.55
C TRP A 215 6.46 28.86 17.01
N LYS A 216 7.68 28.80 16.48
CA LYS A 216 8.73 29.79 16.69
C LYS A 216 9.36 30.15 15.36
N GLY A 217 9.85 31.37 15.22
CA GLY A 217 10.51 31.85 14.01
C GLY A 217 9.62 32.75 13.14
N THR A 218 10.04 32.91 11.89
CA THR A 218 9.50 33.86 10.90
C THR A 218 8.68 33.13 9.83
N PRO A 219 7.92 33.83 8.97
CA PRO A 219 7.18 33.22 7.87
C PRO A 219 7.97 32.28 6.94
N PHE A 220 9.28 32.51 6.77
CA PHE A 220 10.13 31.80 5.82
C PHE A 220 11.17 30.89 6.48
N ASN A 221 11.20 30.86 7.81
CA ASN A 221 12.01 29.94 8.60
C ASN A 221 11.40 29.82 9.99
N TYR A 222 10.63 28.76 10.20
CA TYR A 222 9.98 28.48 11.48
C TYR A 222 10.21 27.05 11.94
N SER A 223 10.01 26.85 13.24
CA SER A 223 10.12 25.56 13.91
C SER A 223 8.89 25.27 14.75
N LEU A 224 8.60 23.99 14.90
CA LEU A 224 7.66 23.48 15.88
C LEU A 224 8.46 23.07 17.11
N GLU A 225 8.10 23.60 18.27
CA GLU A 225 8.70 23.21 19.55
C GLU A 225 7.63 22.60 20.46
N ILE A 226 8.06 21.67 21.30
CA ILE A 226 7.23 21.01 22.31
C ILE A 226 7.91 21.06 23.68
N ARG A 227 7.11 21.01 24.75
CA ARG A 227 7.60 20.83 26.13
C ARG A 227 6.55 20.21 27.03
N THR A 228 6.98 19.70 28.18
CA THR A 228 6.11 19.61 29.37
C THR A 228 5.93 21.00 30.00
N ALA A 229 4.78 21.25 30.63
CA ALA A 229 4.52 22.52 31.31
C ALA A 229 5.27 22.67 32.65
N SER A 230 5.81 21.56 33.18
CA SER A 230 6.67 21.50 34.36
C SER A 230 7.72 20.39 34.19
N ASP A 231 8.77 20.42 35.00
CA ASP A 231 9.75 19.35 35.07
C ASP A 231 9.13 18.11 35.72
N TYR A 232 9.15 16.99 35.00
CA TYR A 232 8.59 15.72 35.47
C TYR A 232 9.57 14.95 36.35
N GLY A 233 10.82 15.38 36.44
CA GLY A 233 11.85 14.80 37.30
C GLY A 233 12.90 14.02 36.51
N LYS A 234 13.82 13.41 37.27
CA LYS A 234 14.90 12.59 36.70
C LYS A 234 14.30 11.40 35.95
N ASN A 235 14.89 11.08 34.79
CA ASN A 235 14.45 10.00 33.89
C ASN A 235 13.01 10.12 33.36
N ALA A 236 12.43 11.32 33.38
CA ALA A 236 11.15 11.56 32.74
C ALA A 236 11.35 11.91 31.25
N PHE A 237 10.52 11.30 30.39
CA PHE A 237 10.61 11.48 28.94
C PHE A 237 9.28 11.89 28.34
N MET A 238 9.37 12.49 27.18
CA MET A 238 8.27 12.71 26.27
C MET A 238 8.59 12.11 24.91
N GLU A 239 7.61 11.43 24.32
CA GLU A 239 7.71 10.77 23.02
C GLU A 239 6.64 11.34 22.11
N TYR A 240 6.95 11.45 20.82
CA TYR A 240 6.04 12.01 19.82
C TYR A 240 6.16 11.33 18.47
N ASN A 241 5.06 11.33 17.72
CA ASN A 241 4.95 10.87 16.35
C ASN A 241 4.18 11.92 15.53
N ILE A 242 4.71 12.27 14.35
CA ILE A 242 4.15 13.30 13.47
C ILE A 242 3.79 12.70 12.12
N CYS A 243 2.57 12.99 11.65
CA CYS A 243 2.16 12.84 10.26
C CYS A 243 2.29 14.18 9.54
N LYS A 244 2.77 14.17 8.30
CA LYS A 244 2.63 15.29 7.37
C LYS A 244 1.34 15.12 6.57
N LEU A 245 0.56 16.19 6.44
CA LEU A 245 -0.77 16.18 5.82
C LEU A 245 -0.81 16.92 4.47
N LEU A 246 0.20 17.74 4.19
CA LEU A 246 0.44 18.49 2.94
C LEU A 246 1.93 18.49 2.65
#